data_AF-M7MZG3-F1
#
_entry.id   AF-M7MZG3-F1
#
_cell.length_a   1.000
_cell.length_b   1.000
_cell.length_c   1.000
_cell.angle_alpha   90.00
_cell.angle_beta   90.00
_cell.angle_gamma   90.00
#
_symmetry.space_group_name_H-M   'P 1'
#
loop_
_entity.id
_entity.type
_entity.pdbx_description
1 polymer ?
#
loop_
_entity_poly.entity_id
_entity_poly.type
_entity_poly.pdbx_seq_one_letter_code
_entity_poly.pdbx_strand_id
1 'polypeptide(L)' 'MDMSPEEFDARYQEALEKALAHMAENPEIAPSQFYSLATFLENLSIFSPVLYGLLIDSKKS' A
#
# COMPACT_ATOMS: atom_id res chain seq x y z
N MET A 1 18.10 4.57 6.41
CA MET A 1 17.57 4.04 5.14
C MET A 1 17.80 5.17 4.17
N ASP A 2 18.56 4.94 3.10
CA ASP A 2 18.82 5.98 2.09
C ASP A 2 17.67 6.06 1.07
N MET A 3 16.43 5.93 1.55
CA MET A 3 15.22 6.04 0.74
C MET A 3 14.55 7.35 1.13
N SER A 4 14.27 8.20 0.15
CA SER A 4 13.55 9.45 0.43
C SER A 4 12.07 9.17 0.74
N PRO A 5 11.36 10.10 1.41
CA PRO A 5 9.92 9.98 1.60
C PRO A 5 9.15 9.78 0.29
N GLU A 6 9.55 10.47 -0.78
CA GLU A 6 8.92 10.38 -2.09
C GLU A 6 9.18 9.02 -2.75
N GLU A 7 10.40 8.48 -2.61
CA GLU A 7 10.73 7.14 -3.10
C GLU A 7 9.95 6.06 -2.34
N PHE A 8 9.81 6.23 -1.02
CA PHE A 8 8.98 5.33 -0.22
C PHE A 8 7.52 5.37 -0.66
N ASP A 9 6.96 6.58 -0.84
CA ASP A 9 5.58 6.76 -1.27
C ASP A 9 5.31 6.12 -2.62
N ALA A 10 6.17 6.35 -3.61
CA ALA A 10 6.07 5.75 -4.93
C ALA A 10 6.09 4.21 -4.87
N ARG A 11 7.03 3.63 -4.11
CA ARG A 11 7.13 2.17 -3.93
C ARG A 11 5.95 1.58 -3.18
N TYR A 12 5.41 2.32 -2.21
CA TYR A 12 4.24 1.90 -1.44
C TYR A 12 2.99 1.91 -2.31
N GLN A 13 2.78 2.95 -3.12
CA GLN A 13 1.70 3.01 -4.11
C GLN A 13 1.83 1.86 -5.12
N GLU A 14 3.02 1.64 -5.68
CA GLU A 14 3.28 0.53 -6.62
C GLU A 14 2.94 -0.83 -5.98
N ALA A 15 3.25 -1.03 -4.69
CA ALA A 15 2.92 -2.26 -3.99
C ALA A 15 1.40 -2.45 -3.83
N LEU A 16 0.66 -1.39 -3.51
CA LEU A 16 -0.81 -1.42 -3.41
C LEU A 16 -1.44 -1.71 -4.77
N GLU A 17 -0.97 -1.07 -5.84
CA GLU A 17 -1.44 -1.33 -7.21
C GLU A 17 -1.21 -2.78 -7.64
N LYS A 18 -0.03 -3.35 -7.36
CA LYS A 18 0.26 -4.77 -7.63
C LYS A 18 -0.67 -5.70 -6.85
N ALA A 19 -0.97 -5.38 -5.59
CA ALA A 19 -1.91 -6.16 -4.80
C ALA A 19 -3.32 -6.13 -5.41
N LEU A 20 -3.78 -4.96 -5.86
CA LEU A 20 -5.07 -4.81 -6.55
C LEU A 20 -5.10 -5.60 -7.86
N ALA A 21 -4.07 -5.48 -8.70
CA ALA A 21 -3.99 -6.23 -9.95
C ALA A 21 -4.06 -7.74 -9.70
N HIS A 22 -3.29 -8.25 -8.74
CA HIS A 22 -3.30 -9.66 -8.40
C HIS A 22 -4.65 -10.15 -7.88
N MET A 23 -5.35 -9.33 -7.09
CA MET A 23 -6.70 -9.66 -6.64
C MET A 23 -7.72 -9.65 -7.79
N ALA A 24 -7.61 -8.72 -8.73
CA ALA A 24 -8.50 -8.64 -9.88
C ALA A 24 -8.36 -9.86 -10.81
N GLU A 25 -7.16 -10.42 -10.89
CA GLU A 25 -6.85 -11.61 -11.68
C GLU A 25 -7.22 -12.93 -10.97
N ASN A 26 -7.56 -12.88 -9.67
CA ASN A 26 -7.89 -14.07 -8.91
C ASN A 26 -9.37 -14.48 -9.12
N PRO A 27 -9.65 -15.63 -9.76
CA PRO A 27 -11.01 -16.07 -10.05
C PRO A 27 -11.84 -16.42 -8.80
N GLU A 28 -11.20 -16.62 -7.64
CA GLU A 28 -11.88 -16.90 -6.36
C GLU A 28 -12.42 -15.63 -5.69
N ILE A 29 -12.01 -14.44 -6.14
CA ILE A 29 -12.45 -13.17 -5.56
C ILE A 29 -13.69 -12.69 -6.30
N ALA A 30 -14.81 -12.61 -5.58
CA ALA A 30 -16.03 -12.05 -6.14
C ALA A 30 -15.89 -10.53 -6.38
N PRO A 31 -16.54 -9.94 -7.40
CA PRO A 31 -16.44 -8.51 -7.68
C PRO A 31 -16.79 -7.59 -6.50
N SER A 32 -17.75 -8.00 -5.66
CA SER A 32 -18.12 -7.25 -4.46
C SER A 32 -17.02 -7.25 -3.39
N GLN A 33 -16.32 -8.38 -3.22
CA GLN A 33 -15.18 -8.50 -2.31
C GLN A 33 -14.00 -7.69 -2.83
N PHE A 34 -13.73 -7.76 -4.14
CA PHE A 34 -12.72 -6.94 -4.78
C PHE A 34 -12.95 -5.46 -4.53
N TYR A 35 -14.18 -4.96 -4.77
CA TYR A 35 -14.53 -3.55 -4.58
C TYR A 35 -14.26 -3.08 -3.15
N SER A 36 -14.70 -3.83 -2.14
CA SER A 36 -14.46 -3.48 -0.74
C SER A 36 -12.97 -3.43 -0.38
N LEU A 37 -12.19 -4.40 -0.85
CA LEU A 37 -10.75 -4.46 -0.62
C LEU A 37 -10.01 -3.34 -1.38
N ALA A 38 -10.46 -3.00 -2.58
CA ALA A 38 -9.92 -1.89 -3.35
C ALA A 38 -10.11 -0.56 -2.63
N THR A 39 -11.32 -0.27 -2.15
CA THR A 39 -11.59 0.93 -1.35
C THR A 39 -10.74 0.97 -0.07
N PHE A 40 -10.54 -0.19 0.58
CA PHE A 40 -9.69 -0.25 1.76
C PHE A 40 -8.22 0.06 1.44
N LEU A 41 -7.66 -0.52 0.38
CA LEU A 41 -6.28 -0.29 -0.03
C LEU A 41 -6.04 1.14 -0.51
N GLU A 42 -6.99 1.74 -1.22
CA GLU A 42 -6.95 3.16 -1.59
C GLU A 42 -6.89 4.06 -0.35
N ASN A 43 -7.69 3.77 0.68
CA ASN A 43 -7.62 4.51 1.94
C ASN A 43 -6.27 4.32 2.66
N LEU A 44 -5.65 3.13 2.53
CA LEU A 44 -4.31 2.87 3.08
C LEU A 44 -3.21 3.67 2.39
N SER A 45 -3.39 4.06 1.12
CA SER A 45 -2.41 4.90 0.40
C SER A 45 -2.17 6.25 1.11
N ILE A 46 -3.21 6.80 1.75
CA ILE A 46 -3.17 8.08 2.47
C ILE A 46 -2.19 8.03 3.66
N PHE A 47 -1.99 6.84 4.25
CA PHE A 47 -1.15 6.67 5.44
C PHE A 47 0.34 6.50 5.14
N SER A 48 0.74 6.55 3.87
CA SER A 48 2.15 6.41 3.46
C SER A 48 3.13 7.30 4.25
N PRO A 49 2.87 8.61 4.50
CA PRO A 49 3.78 9.46 5.28
C PRO A 49 3.92 9.01 6.74
N VAL A 50 2.82 8.50 7.33
CA VAL A 50 2.80 8.01 8.71
C VAL A 50 3.63 6.73 8.82
N LEU A 51 3.49 5.81 7.86
CA LEU A 51 4.25 4.57 7.81
C LEU A 51 5.76 4.84 7.63
N TYR A 52 6.12 5.80 6.78
CA TYR A 52 7.50 6.22 6.64
C TYR A 52 8.07 6.78 7.96
N GLY A 53 7.32 7.64 8.65
CA GLY A 53 7.70 8.17 9.97
C GLY A 53 7.96 7.06 11.00
N LEU A 54 7.03 6.11 11.12
CA LEU A 54 7.17 4.97 12.02
C LEU A 54 8.37 4.09 11.66
N LEU A 55 8.63 3.89 10.38
CA LEU A 55 9.78 3.11 9.91
C LEU A 55 11.11 3.78 10.29
N ILE A 56 11.21 5.10 10.14
CA ILE A 56 12.39 5.86 10.55
C ILE A 56 12.60 5.78 12.06
N ASP A 57 11.53 5.95 12.85
CA ASP A 57 11.63 5.93 14.31
C ASP A 57 11.95 4.53 14.87
N SER A 58 11.41 3.47 14.26
CA SER A 58 11.74 2.09 14.64
C SER A 58 13.22 1.74 14.48
N LYS A 59 13.93 2.43 13.57
CA LYS A 59 15.36 2.22 13.33
C LYS A 59 16.27 3.08 14.21
N LYS A 60 15.72 4.05 14.94
CA LYS A 60 16.46 4.86 15.92
C LYS A 60 16.47 4.23 17.31
N SER A 61 15.54 3.30 17.57
CA SER A 61 15.49 2.48 18.78
C SER A 61 16.37 1.24 18.68
#